data_AF-A0A537IRM7-F1
#
_entry.id   AF-A0A537IRM7-F1
#
_cell.length_a   1.000
_cell.length_b   1.000
_cell.length_c   1.000
_cell.angle_alpha   90.00
_cell.angle_beta   90.00
_cell.angle_gamma   90.00
#
_symmetry.space_group_name_H-M   'P 1'
#
loop_
_entity.id
_entity.type
_entity.pdbx_description
1 polymer ?
#
loop_
_entity_poly.entity_id
_entity_poly.type
_entity_poly.pdbx_seq_one_letter_code
_entity_poly.pdbx_strand_id
1 'polypeptide(L)' 'MGKLMISLSDQSENLVRSEVQRVYHGRVGGLSIFFEQVLRDYFHGNGKWTKTTRTKNGKN' A
#
# COMPACT_ATOMS: atom_id res chain seq x y z
N MET A 1 7.43 -16.40 2.61
CA MET A 1 7.37 -14.93 2.73
C MET A 1 8.41 -14.48 3.73
N GLY A 2 9.27 -13.53 3.37
CA GLY A 2 10.25 -12.93 4.29
C GLY A 2 9.62 -11.81 5.12
N LYS A 3 10.18 -11.52 6.30
CA LYS A 3 9.79 -10.37 7.14
C LYS A 3 10.79 -9.24 6.95
N LEU A 4 10.30 -8.05 6.61
CA LEU A 4 11.09 -6.82 6.55
C LEU A 4 10.67 -5.91 7.70
N MET A 5 11.64 -5.30 8.38
CA MET A 5 11.39 -4.22 9.34
C MET A 5 11.78 -2.90 8.69
N ILE A 6 10.90 -1.91 8.79
CA ILE A 6 11.05 -0.58 8.20
C ILE A 6 10.73 0.45 9.25
N SER A 7 11.56 1.48 9.32
CA SER A 7 11.34 2.65 10.19
C SER A 7 10.88 3.82 9.33
N LEU A 8 9.92 4.57 9.83
CA LEU A 8 9.38 5.76 9.19
C LEU A 8 9.61 6.96 10.10
N SER A 9 9.65 8.16 9.53
CA SER A 9 9.45 9.38 10.32
C SER A 9 7.99 9.46 10.78
N ASP A 10 7.74 10.21 11.85
CA ASP A 10 6.38 10.42 12.38
C ASP A 10 5.42 10.97 11.30
N GLN A 11 5.91 11.87 10.45
CA GLN A 11 5.13 12.44 9.35
C GLN A 11 4.76 11.38 8.32
N SER A 12 5.71 10.54 7.91
CA SER A 12 5.47 9.47 6.96
C SER A 12 4.54 8.39 7.53
N GLU A 13 4.69 8.05 8.81
CA GLU A 13 3.80 7.09 9.47
C GLU A 13 2.35 7.61 9.49
N ASN A 14 2.13 8.88 9.84
CA ASN A 14 0.79 9.47 9.85
C ASN A 14 0.12 9.47 8.48
N LEU A 15 0.88 9.75 7.42
CA LEU A 15 0.38 9.67 6.05
C LEU A 15 0.00 8.25 5.66
N VAL A 16 0.88 7.28 5.93
CA VAL A 16 0.63 5.87 5.62
C VAL A 16 -0.58 5.35 6.40
N ARG A 17 -0.68 5.66 7.69
CA ARG A 17 -1.83 5.26 8.52
C ARG A 17 -3.14 5.83 8.00
N SER A 18 -3.15 7.11 7.62
CA SER A 18 -4.35 7.77 7.09
C SER A 18 -4.80 7.13 5.78
N GLU A 19 -3.86 6.83 4.87
CA GLU A 19 -4.18 6.19 3.60
C GLU A 19 -4.61 4.73 3.78
N VAL A 20 -3.92 3.99 4.65
CA VAL A 20 -4.26 2.60 4.95
C VAL A 20 -5.65 2.52 5.57
N GLN A 21 -5.97 3.42 6.49
CA GLN A 21 -7.30 3.50 7.10
C GLN A 21 -8.37 3.82 6.06
N ARG A 22 -8.08 4.68 5.08
CA ARG A 22 -9.01 5.03 4.00
C ARG A 22 -9.26 3.88 3.02
N VAL A 23 -8.21 3.17 2.61
CA VAL A 23 -8.27 2.18 1.52
C VAL A 23 -8.55 0.77 2.03
N TYR A 24 -8.05 0.41 3.21
CA TYR A 24 -8.13 -0.93 3.79
C TYR A 24 -8.90 -0.96 5.11
N HIS A 25 -9.84 -0.03 5.32
CA HIS A 25 -10.68 0.03 6.51
C HIS A 25 -11.26 -1.35 6.87
N GLY A 26 -11.05 -1.79 8.12
CA GLY A 26 -11.56 -3.07 8.62
C GLY A 26 -10.84 -4.32 8.09
N ARG A 27 -9.75 -4.19 7.31
CA ARG A 27 -8.92 -5.33 6.88
C ARG A 27 -7.72 -5.53 7.81
N VAL A 28 -7.53 -6.76 8.26
CA VAL A 28 -6.32 -7.18 8.98
C VAL A 28 -5.12 -7.11 8.02
N GLY A 29 -4.01 -6.53 8.48
CA GLY A 29 -2.76 -6.49 7.72
C GLY A 29 -2.66 -5.38 6.66
N GLY A 30 -3.53 -4.36 6.69
CA GLY A 30 -3.54 -3.27 5.70
C GLY A 30 -2.18 -2.57 5.51
N LEU A 31 -1.40 -2.39 6.58
CA LEU A 31 -0.04 -1.86 6.52
C LEU A 31 0.91 -2.74 5.68
N SER A 32 0.88 -4.05 5.91
CA SER A 32 1.74 -4.99 5.18
C SER A 32 1.38 -5.06 3.69
N ILE A 33 0.08 -5.05 3.39
CA ILE A 33 -0.42 -5.04 2.00
C ILE A 33 -0.02 -3.75 1.29
N PHE A 34 -0.13 -2.61 1.96
CA PHE A 34 0.27 -1.31 1.42
C PHE A 34 1.77 -1.31 1.05
N PHE A 35 2.65 -1.72 1.96
CA PHE A 35 4.08 -1.76 1.67
C PHE A 35 4.45 -2.82 0.63
N GLU A 36 3.76 -3.96 0.58
CA GLU A 36 3.97 -4.94 -0.49
C GLU A 36 3.67 -4.32 -1.85
N GLN A 37 2.58 -3.55 -1.98
CA GLN A 37 2.25 -2.86 -3.22
C GLN A 37 3.27 -1.79 -3.58
N VAL A 38 3.67 -0.94 -2.64
CA VAL A 38 4.70 0.09 -2.87
C VAL A 38 6.02 -0.53 -3.33
N LEU A 39 6.47 -1.60 -2.67
CA LEU A 39 7.71 -2.27 -3.04
C LEU A 39 7.58 -2.97 -4.39
N ARG A 40 6.45 -3.65 -4.63
CA ARG A 40 6.16 -4.28 -5.92
C ARG A 40 6.18 -3.26 -7.05
N ASP A 41 5.54 -2.11 -6.85
CA ASP A 41 5.49 -1.02 -7.82
C ASP A 41 6.87 -0.37 -8.00
N TYR A 42 7.67 -0.24 -6.94
CA TYR A 42 9.04 0.27 -7.04
C TYR A 42 9.93 -0.67 -7.87
N PHE A 43 9.90 -1.98 -7.59
CA PHE A 43 10.73 -2.95 -8.29
C PHE A 43 10.20 -3.30 -9.70
N HIS A 44 8.89 -3.27 -9.92
CA HIS A 44 8.28 -3.53 -11.23
C HIS A 44 8.15 -2.26 -12.10
N GLY A 45 8.11 -1.09 -11.47
CA GLY A 45 7.95 0.22 -12.11
C GLY A 45 9.16 0.69 -12.91
N ASN A 46 10.30 0.01 -12.81
CA ASN A 46 11.45 0.20 -13.69
C ASN A 46 11.16 -0.19 -15.17
N GLY A 47 9.93 -0.58 -15.53
CA GLY A 47 9.56 -0.95 -16.90
C GLY A 47 8.34 -0.27 -17.52
N LYS A 48 7.37 0.27 -16.75
CA LYS A 48 6.19 1.03 -17.24
C LYS A 48 5.27 1.34 -16.05
N TRP A 49 5.04 2.63 -15.77
CA TRP A 49 4.03 3.09 -14.82
C TRP A 49 2.63 2.72 -15.32
N THR A 50 2.12 1.55 -14.97
CA THR A 50 0.72 1.23 -15.22
C THR A 50 -0.10 1.82 -14.07
N LYS A 51 -0.87 2.87 -14.38
CA LYS A 51 -1.92 3.41 -13.50
C LYS A 51 -2.82 2.27 -13.01
N THR A 52 -2.56 1.75 -11.82
CA THR A 52 -3.52 0.89 -11.11
C THR A 52 -4.20 1.70 -10.03
N THR A 53 -5.02 2.65 -10.48
CA THR A 53 -6.18 3.08 -9.72
C THR A 53 -7.40 2.49 -10.43
N ARG A 54 -7.77 1.28 -10.05
CA ARG A 54 -9.15 0.82 -10.24
C ARG A 54 -9.55 -0.10 -9.10
N THR A 55 -9.92 0.54 -8.00
CA THR A 55 -10.79 -0.01 -6.98
C THR A 55 -12.11 -0.40 -7.66
N LYS A 56 -12.20 -1.60 -8.25
CA LYS A 56 -13.47 -2.17 -8.68
C LYS A 56 -14.12 -2.80 -7.44
N ASN A 57 -14.68 -1.95 -6.59
CA ASN A 57 -15.65 -2.40 -5.60
C ASN A 57 -16.96 -2.67 -6.36
N GLY A 58 -17.40 -3.93 -6.39
CA GLY A 58 -18.60 -4.33 -7.10
C GLY A 58 -19.88 -3.93 -6.36
N LYS A 59 -20.82 -3.31 -7.09
CA LYS A 59 -22.28 -3.53 -7.05
C LYS A 59 -22.99 -2.45 -7.87
N ASN A 60 -23.49 -2.82 -9.05
CA ASN A 60 -24.90 -2.76 -9.47
C ASN A 60 -24.95 -3.31 -10.90
#